data_AF-A0A1I7SMH0-F1
#
_entry.id   AF-A0A1I7SMH0-F1
#
_cell.length_a   1.000
_cell.length_b   1.000
_cell.length_c   1.000
_cell.angle_alpha   90.00
_cell.angle_beta   90.00
_cell.angle_gamma   90.00
#
_symmetry.space_group_name_H-M   'P 1'
#
loop_
_entity.id
_entity.type
_entity.pdbx_description
1 polymer ?
#
loop_
_entity_poly.entity_id
_entity_poly.type
_entity_poly.pdbx_seq_one_letter_code
_entity_poly.pdbx_strand_id
1 'polypeptide(L)'
;MYSKVFLFAVVGVAITYAFKIPLPFGQINVDKEEDGTVNAGVNSNINILGYGGSSGLEVTSKNGSLALKPQAAILANNTAYGANSTYSVDKKEGIVADTDVDAGNHTFHGGVGKESQFVNEVGDAVKSKKNKRGRA
;
A
#
# COMPACT_ATOMS: atom_id res chain seq x y z
N MET A 1 -39.45 27.87 6.03
CA MET A 1 -38.19 28.28 5.37
C MET A 1 -37.01 27.99 6.30
N TYR A 2 -36.67 26.71 6.50
CA TYR A 2 -35.51 26.27 7.29
C TYR A 2 -35.02 24.94 6.72
N SER A 3 -34.16 24.99 5.69
CA SER A 3 -33.68 23.78 5.00
C SER A 3 -32.25 23.95 4.46
N LYS A 4 -31.41 24.71 5.17
CA LYS A 4 -29.99 24.88 4.77
C LYS A 4 -28.99 24.89 5.93
N VAL A 5 -29.42 24.68 7.17
CA VAL A 5 -28.50 24.71 8.34
C VAL A 5 -28.08 23.31 8.79
N PHE A 6 -28.73 22.24 8.31
CA PHE A 6 -28.43 20.88 8.79
C PHE A 6 -27.25 20.20 8.10
N LEU A 7 -26.73 20.73 6.99
CA LEU A 7 -25.63 20.10 6.25
C LEU A 7 -24.22 20.53 6.71
N PHE A 8 -24.11 21.66 7.40
CA PHE A 8 -22.81 22.16 7.88
C PHE A 8 -22.41 21.63 9.27
N ALA A 9 -23.35 21.08 10.04
CA ALA A 9 -23.03 20.46 11.33
C ALA A 9 -22.37 19.08 11.18
N VAL A 10 -22.59 18.36 10.07
CA VAL A 10 -21.98 17.03 9.84
C VAL A 10 -20.50 17.15 9.46
N VAL A 11 -20.08 18.25 8.85
CA VAL A 11 -18.66 18.49 8.50
C VAL A 11 -17.85 18.98 9.71
N GLY A 12 -18.49 19.61 10.70
CA GLY A 12 -17.80 20.18 11.87
C GLY A 12 -17.54 19.21 13.03
N VAL A 13 -18.23 18.06 13.10
CA VAL A 13 -18.12 17.09 14.22
C VAL A 13 -17.21 15.90 13.89
N ALA A 14 -16.73 15.79 12.65
CA ALA A 14 -15.89 14.67 12.19
C ALA A 14 -14.40 14.78 12.58
N ILE A 15 -14.02 15.60 13.56
CA ILE A 15 -12.61 15.86 13.92
C ILE A 15 -12.10 14.86 15.00
N THR A 16 -12.97 14.00 15.55
CA THR A 16 -12.64 13.16 16.73
C THR A 16 -12.98 11.68 16.63
N TYR A 17 -13.48 11.18 15.49
CA TYR A 17 -13.90 9.78 15.38
C TYR A 17 -13.20 9.08 14.24
N ALA A 18 -12.32 8.15 14.60
CA ALA A 18 -11.88 7.11 13.68
C ALA A 18 -13.08 6.24 13.28
N PHE A 19 -13.25 5.98 11.99
CA PHE A 19 -14.36 5.15 11.50
C PHE A 19 -13.87 4.15 10.46
N LYS A 20 -14.48 2.95 10.48
CA LYS A 20 -14.19 1.84 9.57
C LYS A 20 -15.46 1.41 8.87
N ILE A 21 -15.48 1.46 7.54
CA ILE A 21 -16.61 0.98 6.73
C ILE A 21 -16.20 -0.34 6.08
N PRO A 22 -16.73 -1.49 6.54
CA PRO A 22 -16.48 -2.77 5.88
C PRO A 22 -17.26 -2.83 4.56
N LEU A 23 -16.57 -3.18 3.48
CA LEU A 23 -17.13 -3.53 2.18
C LEU A 23 -16.98 -5.04 1.99
N PRO A 24 -17.87 -5.70 1.23
CA PRO A 24 -17.84 -7.16 1.03
C PRO A 24 -16.51 -7.69 0.45
N PHE A 25 -15.66 -6.82 -0.08
CA PHE A 25 -14.33 -7.14 -0.57
C PHE A 25 -13.29 -6.08 -0.14
N GLY A 26 -13.45 -5.40 1.00
CA GLY A 26 -12.52 -4.36 1.42
C GLY A 26 -12.90 -3.58 2.68
N GLN A 27 -12.09 -2.57 3.01
CA GLN A 27 -12.36 -1.65 4.11
C GLN A 27 -11.85 -0.24 3.77
N ILE A 28 -12.59 0.77 4.22
CA ILE A 28 -12.12 2.16 4.29
C ILE A 28 -11.85 2.45 5.76
N ASN A 29 -10.62 2.87 6.07
CA ASN A 29 -10.21 3.28 7.42
C ASN A 29 -9.78 4.74 7.39
N VAL A 30 -10.25 5.51 8.36
CA VAL A 30 -9.70 6.83 8.66
C VAL A 30 -9.41 6.85 10.14
N ASP A 31 -8.14 6.97 10.49
CA ASP A 31 -7.65 6.96 11.86
C ASP A 31 -6.85 8.24 12.09
N LYS A 32 -7.06 8.86 13.26
CA LYS A 32 -6.29 10.01 13.72
C LYS A 32 -5.64 9.66 15.05
N GLU A 33 -4.33 9.70 15.08
CA GLU A 33 -3.54 9.36 16.26
C GLU A 33 -3.40 10.58 17.19
N GLU A 34 -3.07 10.30 18.46
CA GLU A 34 -2.92 11.33 19.51
C GLU A 34 -1.80 12.34 19.20
N ASP A 35 -0.79 11.91 18.42
CA ASP A 35 0.32 12.75 17.99
C ASP A 35 0.00 13.65 16.78
N GLY A 36 -1.25 13.63 16.32
CA GLY A 36 -1.74 14.42 15.19
C GLY A 36 -1.53 13.77 13.82
N THR A 37 -0.99 12.55 13.75
CA THR A 37 -0.90 11.77 12.51
C THR A 37 -2.31 11.41 12.01
N VAL A 38 -2.58 11.63 10.74
CA VAL A 38 -3.82 11.20 10.08
C VAL A 38 -3.49 10.12 9.08
N ASN A 39 -4.08 8.94 9.26
CA ASN A 39 -3.97 7.80 8.37
C ASN A 39 -5.33 7.57 7.71
N ALA A 40 -5.38 7.58 6.39
CA ALA A 40 -6.55 7.23 5.60
C ALA A 40 -6.18 6.11 4.65
N GLY A 41 -6.91 5.01 4.68
CA GLY A 41 -6.62 3.83 3.90
C GLY A 41 -7.87 3.26 3.24
N VAL A 42 -7.72 2.82 2.00
CA VAL A 42 -8.67 1.92 1.35
C VAL A 42 -7.95 0.64 1.01
N ASN A 43 -8.54 -0.51 1.33
CA ASN A 43 -8.01 -1.80 0.93
C ASN A 43 -9.15 -2.64 0.41
N SER A 44 -8.90 -3.41 -0.64
CA SER A 44 -9.76 -4.45 -1.15
C SER A 44 -9.00 -5.75 -1.30
N ASN A 45 -9.64 -6.86 -0.97
CA ASN A 45 -9.04 -8.18 -1.09
C ASN A 45 -10.12 -9.20 -1.46
N ILE A 46 -9.84 -9.98 -2.49
CA ILE A 46 -10.67 -11.07 -2.98
C ILE A 46 -9.77 -12.30 -3.04
N ASN A 47 -10.21 -13.39 -2.40
CA ASN A 47 -9.57 -14.70 -2.51
C ASN A 47 -10.65 -15.77 -2.65
N ILE A 48 -10.69 -16.42 -3.79
CA ILE A 48 -11.58 -17.53 -4.13
C ILE A 48 -10.70 -18.71 -4.52
N LEU A 49 -10.67 -19.73 -3.66
CA LEU A 49 -9.93 -20.98 -3.88
C LEU A 49 -8.43 -20.77 -4.19
N GLY A 50 -7.81 -19.76 -3.57
CA GLY A 50 -6.39 -19.43 -3.76
C GLY A 50 -6.11 -18.57 -5.00
N TYR A 51 -7.16 -18.09 -5.67
CA TYR A 51 -7.08 -17.15 -6.77
C TYR A 51 -7.81 -15.86 -6.43
N GLY A 52 -7.26 -14.72 -6.82
CA GLY A 52 -7.91 -13.45 -6.61
C GLY A 52 -6.91 -12.31 -6.66
N GLY A 53 -7.12 -11.29 -5.84
CA GLY A 53 -6.24 -10.14 -5.80
C GLY A 53 -6.57 -9.18 -4.67
N SER A 54 -5.58 -8.39 -4.32
CA SER A 54 -5.67 -7.33 -3.33
C SER A 54 -5.23 -6.01 -3.95
N SER A 55 -5.93 -4.93 -3.65
CA SER A 55 -5.48 -3.59 -3.98
C SER A 55 -5.74 -2.65 -2.82
N GLY A 56 -4.86 -1.70 -2.60
CA GLY A 56 -5.02 -0.74 -1.52
C GLY A 56 -4.29 0.56 -1.79
N LEU A 57 -4.66 1.56 -1.03
CA LEU A 57 -3.99 2.84 -0.95
C LEU A 57 -4.07 3.31 0.49
N GLU A 58 -2.92 3.48 1.12
CA GLU A 58 -2.79 4.16 2.40
C GLU A 58 -2.18 5.55 2.19
N VAL A 59 -2.74 6.54 2.87
CA VAL A 59 -2.31 7.94 2.86
C VAL A 59 -2.06 8.34 4.30
N THR A 60 -0.83 8.71 4.61
CA THR A 60 -0.43 9.19 5.93
C THR A 60 -0.01 10.65 5.83
N SER A 61 -0.58 11.50 6.67
CA SER A 61 -0.23 12.92 6.76
C SER A 61 0.19 13.26 8.19
N LYS A 62 1.35 13.90 8.34
CA LYS A 62 1.88 14.33 9.65
C LYS A 62 2.78 15.55 9.50
N ASN A 63 2.44 16.66 10.18
CA ASN A 63 3.31 17.83 10.35
C ASN A 63 4.01 18.37 9.09
N GLY A 64 3.33 18.32 7.94
CA GLY A 64 3.85 18.79 6.65
C GLY A 64 4.59 17.74 5.83
N SER A 65 4.51 16.47 6.25
CA SER A 65 4.96 15.30 5.53
C SER A 65 3.74 14.52 5.04
N LEU A 66 3.83 13.97 3.83
CA LEU A 66 2.79 13.18 3.18
C LEU A 66 3.40 11.88 2.68
N ALA A 67 2.79 10.74 3.00
CA ALA A 67 3.16 9.45 2.47
C ALA A 67 1.96 8.78 1.80
N LEU A 68 2.21 8.15 0.65
CA LEU A 68 1.27 7.39 -0.14
C LEU A 68 1.83 5.98 -0.29
N LYS A 69 1.05 4.97 0.09
CA LYS A 69 1.42 3.57 -0.09
C LYS A 69 0.36 2.85 -0.93
N PRO A 70 0.46 2.91 -2.26
CA PRO A 70 -0.35 2.06 -3.11
C PRO A 70 0.13 0.60 -3.02
N GLN A 71 -0.82 -0.31 -3.05
CA GLN A 71 -0.62 -1.75 -3.08
C GLN A 71 -1.49 -2.34 -4.18
N ALA A 72 -0.92 -3.24 -4.99
CA ALA A 72 -1.68 -4.02 -5.95
C ALA A 72 -1.02 -5.39 -6.14
N ALA A 73 -1.73 -6.46 -5.82
CA ALA A 73 -1.26 -7.82 -6.00
C ALA A 73 -2.37 -8.73 -6.51
N ILE A 74 -1.99 -9.71 -7.31
CA ILE A 74 -2.80 -10.84 -7.74
C ILE A 74 -2.40 -12.02 -6.87
N LEU A 75 -3.39 -12.78 -6.41
CA LEU A 75 -3.18 -14.06 -5.75
C LEU A 75 -3.43 -15.16 -6.78
N ALA A 76 -2.44 -16.01 -7.02
CA ALA A 76 -2.57 -17.20 -7.86
C ALA A 76 -1.99 -18.41 -7.13
N ASN A 77 -2.80 -19.45 -6.91
CA ASN A 77 -2.42 -20.61 -6.10
C ASN A 77 -1.87 -20.22 -4.71
N ASN A 78 -2.58 -19.35 -3.99
CA ASN A 78 -2.15 -18.83 -2.68
C ASN A 78 -0.80 -18.08 -2.69
N THR A 79 -0.31 -17.70 -3.87
CA THR A 79 0.97 -17.02 -4.04
C THR A 79 0.71 -15.61 -4.57
N ALA A 80 1.28 -14.61 -3.92
CA ALA A 80 1.10 -13.20 -4.29
C ALA A 80 2.07 -12.79 -5.40
N TYR A 81 1.54 -12.03 -6.35
CA TYR A 81 2.27 -11.44 -7.46
C TYR A 81 1.82 -10.00 -7.61
N GLY A 82 2.67 -9.02 -7.31
CA GLY A 82 2.23 -7.64 -7.19
C GLY A 82 3.33 -6.64 -6.99
N ALA A 83 2.93 -5.38 -6.89
CA ALA A 83 3.81 -4.28 -6.52
C ALA A 83 3.19 -3.49 -5.37
N ASN A 84 4.03 -3.19 -4.39
CA ASN A 84 3.72 -2.33 -3.27
C ASN A 84 4.71 -1.18 -3.33
N SER A 85 4.24 0.06 -3.38
CA SER A 85 5.13 1.22 -3.43
C SER A 85 4.92 2.10 -2.21
N THR A 86 5.94 2.86 -1.83
CA THR A 86 5.84 3.95 -0.87
C THR A 86 6.41 5.20 -1.52
N TYR A 87 5.58 6.24 -1.59
CA TYR A 87 5.97 7.57 -2.04
C TYR A 87 5.78 8.52 -0.86
N SER A 88 6.84 9.10 -0.34
CA SER A 88 6.74 10.09 0.72
C SER A 88 7.51 11.35 0.41
N VAL A 89 7.00 12.45 0.95
CA VAL A 89 7.66 13.75 0.95
C VAL A 89 7.73 14.20 2.41
N ASP A 90 8.95 14.42 2.90
CA ASP A 90 9.23 14.90 4.24
C ASP A 90 10.18 16.10 4.18
N LYS A 91 10.00 17.07 5.08
CA LYS A 91 10.83 18.29 5.10
C LYS A 91 12.30 18.03 5.44
N LYS A 92 12.61 16.93 6.14
CA LYS A 92 13.95 16.54 6.56
C LYS A 92 14.57 15.53 5.61
N GLU A 93 13.79 14.53 5.17
CA GLU A 93 14.30 13.42 4.36
C GLU A 93 14.14 13.62 2.85
N GLY A 94 13.36 14.61 2.41
CA GLY A 94 13.14 14.90 1.00
C GLY A 94 12.08 13.98 0.38
N ILE A 95 12.28 13.59 -0.88
CA ILE A 95 11.38 12.70 -1.62
C ILE A 95 11.89 11.27 -1.51
N VAL A 96 11.05 10.37 -1.02
CA VAL A 96 11.30 8.93 -1.03
C VAL A 96 10.34 8.27 -2.02
N ALA A 97 10.86 7.40 -2.85
CA ALA A 97 10.08 6.54 -3.72
C ALA A 97 10.69 5.14 -3.66
N ASP A 98 9.99 4.24 -2.98
CA ASP A 98 10.33 2.83 -2.82
C ASP A 98 9.25 1.97 -3.47
N THR A 99 9.64 0.80 -3.99
CA THR A 99 8.74 -0.17 -4.60
C THR A 99 9.24 -1.57 -4.41
N ASP A 100 8.44 -2.40 -3.76
CA ASP A 100 8.66 -3.83 -3.61
C ASP A 100 7.80 -4.57 -4.63
N VAL A 101 8.39 -5.52 -5.35
CA VAL A 101 7.70 -6.33 -6.35
C VAL A 101 7.73 -7.80 -5.92
N ASP A 102 6.57 -8.33 -5.54
CA ASP A 102 6.39 -9.74 -5.23
C ASP A 102 6.21 -10.55 -6.52
N ALA A 103 7.06 -11.55 -6.71
CA ALA A 103 7.04 -12.50 -7.82
C ALA A 103 7.04 -13.94 -7.29
N GLY A 104 6.07 -14.22 -6.41
CA GLY A 104 5.94 -15.48 -5.70
C GLY A 104 6.89 -15.63 -4.53
N ASN A 105 7.93 -16.47 -4.66
CA ASN A 105 8.89 -16.70 -3.57
C ASN A 105 10.04 -15.68 -3.54
N HIS A 106 9.95 -14.63 -4.36
CA HIS A 106 10.95 -13.59 -4.46
C HIS A 106 10.25 -12.24 -4.36
N THR A 107 10.82 -11.35 -3.56
CA THR A 107 10.44 -9.94 -3.48
C THR A 107 11.64 -9.13 -3.95
N PHE A 108 11.43 -8.26 -4.92
CA PHE A 108 12.47 -7.38 -5.45
C PHE A 108 12.28 -5.98 -4.88
N HIS A 109 13.33 -5.42 -4.29
CA HIS A 109 13.29 -4.11 -3.63
C HIS A 109 13.89 -3.07 -4.56
N GLY A 110 13.04 -2.20 -5.08
CA GLY A 110 13.42 -1.03 -5.88
C GLY A 110 13.15 0.26 -5.12
N GLY A 111 13.80 1.34 -5.56
CA GLY A 111 13.61 2.66 -4.98
C GLY A 111 14.87 3.52 -5.09
N VAL A 112 14.73 4.77 -4.68
CA VAL A 112 15.84 5.74 -4.71
C VAL A 112 16.99 5.22 -3.84
N GLY A 113 18.16 4.97 -4.45
CA GLY A 113 19.34 4.46 -3.76
C GLY A 113 19.37 2.94 -3.57
N LYS A 114 18.36 2.20 -4.05
CA LYS A 114 18.27 0.73 -4.00
C LYS A 114 18.44 0.07 -5.37
N GLU A 115 18.84 0.82 -6.39
CA GLU A 115 18.93 0.34 -7.77
C GLU A 115 19.95 -0.80 -7.91
N SER A 116 21.09 -0.70 -7.21
CA SER A 116 22.09 -1.79 -7.22
C SER A 116 21.56 -3.05 -6.53
N GLN A 117 20.77 -2.92 -5.47
CA GLN A 117 20.18 -4.06 -4.78
C GLN A 117 19.16 -4.74 -5.69
N PHE A 118 18.25 -3.97 -6.30
CA PHE A 118 17.28 -4.47 -7.26
C PHE A 118 17.93 -5.29 -8.38
N VAL A 119 18.96 -4.74 -9.04
CA VAL A 119 19.67 -5.43 -10.14
C VAL A 119 20.32 -6.73 -9.66
N ASN A 120 20.91 -6.74 -8.46
CA ASN A 120 21.52 -7.94 -7.89
C ASN A 120 20.47 -9.02 -7.58
N GLU A 121 19.35 -8.65 -6.95
CA GLU A 121 18.25 -9.58 -6.63
C GLU A 121 17.64 -10.20 -7.90
N VAL A 122 17.44 -9.40 -8.96
CA VAL A 122 17.01 -9.90 -10.27
C VAL A 122 18.04 -10.87 -10.86
N GLY A 123 19.34 -10.50 -10.80
CA GLY A 123 20.43 -11.34 -11.27
C GLY A 123 20.47 -12.72 -10.58
N ASP A 124 20.29 -12.75 -9.27
CA ASP A 124 20.31 -13.98 -8.47
C ASP A 124 19.05 -14.83 -8.70
N ALA A 125 17.88 -14.21 -8.88
CA ALA A 125 16.66 -14.91 -9.27
C ALA A 125 16.81 -15.59 -10.65
N VAL A 126 17.46 -14.94 -11.62
CA VAL A 126 17.72 -15.53 -12.95
C VAL A 126 18.72 -16.69 -12.86
N LYS A 127 19.82 -16.53 -12.11
CA LYS A 127 20.83 -17.60 -11.92
C LYS A 127 20.24 -18.82 -11.24
N SER A 128 19.44 -18.63 -10.20
CA SER A 128 18.81 -19.74 -9.48
C SER A 128 17.82 -20.53 -10.36
N LYS A 129 17.07 -19.85 -11.23
CA LYS A 129 16.23 -20.51 -12.25
C LYS A 129 17.06 -21.28 -13.30
N LYS A 130 18.18 -20.73 -13.75
CA LYS A 130 19.06 -21.41 -14.72
C LYS A 130 19.64 -22.71 -14.15
N ASN A 131 20.08 -22.71 -12.88
CA ASN A 131 20.58 -23.90 -12.22
C ASN A 131 19.52 -24.99 -11.99
N LYS A 132 18.24 -24.62 -11.80
CA LYS A 132 17.14 -25.58 -11.69
C LYS A 132 16.77 -26.21 -13.04
N ARG A 133 16.92 -25.48 -14.15
CA ARG A 133 16.65 -25.99 -15.52
C ARG A 133 17.77 -26.87 -16.08
N GLY A 134 19.02 -26.65 -15.68
CA GLY A 134 20.16 -27.48 -16.12
C GLY A 134 20.31 -28.82 -15.39
N ARG A 135 19.39 -29.15 -14.47
CA ARG A 135 19.35 -30.41 -13.69
C ARG A 135 18.12 -31.27 -14.00
N ALA A 136 17.35 -30.91 -15.03
CA ALA A 136 16.20 -31.67 -15.52
C ALA A 136 16.60 -32.48 -16.75
#